data_AF-M7V3I6-F1
#
_entry.id   AF-M7V3I6-F1
#
_cell.length_a   1.000
_cell.length_b   1.000
_cell.length_c   1.000
_cell.angle_alpha   90.00
_cell.angle_beta   90.00
_cell.angle_gamma   90.00
#
_symmetry.space_group_name_H-M   'P 1'
#
loop_
_entity.id
_entity.type
_entity.pdbx_description
1 polymer ?
#
loop_
_entity_poly.entity_id
_entity_poly.type
_entity_poly.pdbx_seq_one_letter_code
_entity_poly.pdbx_strand_id
1 'polypeptide(L)'
;MPPLNTDKRKEQIRLARLVEQKGFEMPSCSLCERTGRKCIVSPSDSSRCSECIRSSKKCDVQGPSESDWESLSRQKERLDQEEEEAMAKILRLRKQKRFLLKRESEMLRRGLRTLDELVEAEEKERLEKEKIEKERVEEETANVDAAPTPIDSSSFDFFDPSLPELSEADLEALLADVGTSGGMPVASQGS
;
A
#
# COMPACT_ATOMS: atom_id res chain seq x y z
N MET A 1 32.72 38.52 -39.83
CA MET A 1 31.41 37.99 -40.28
C MET A 1 30.30 38.67 -39.48
N PRO A 2 29.31 39.32 -40.11
CA PRO A 2 28.17 39.86 -39.37
C PRO A 2 27.21 38.72 -38.96
N PRO A 3 26.43 38.86 -37.88
CA PRO A 3 25.61 37.77 -37.35
C PRO A 3 24.36 37.57 -38.21
N LEU A 4 24.13 36.33 -38.66
CA LEU A 4 23.00 35.85 -39.49
C LEU A 4 21.58 36.11 -38.92
N ASN A 5 21.48 36.75 -37.75
CA ASN A 5 20.23 36.98 -37.02
C ASN A 5 19.64 38.38 -37.23
N THR A 6 20.40 39.33 -37.78
CA THR A 6 19.89 40.70 -37.97
C THR A 6 18.85 40.78 -39.08
N ASP A 7 18.95 39.95 -40.11
CA ASP A 7 18.09 40.09 -41.29
C ASP A 7 16.69 39.51 -41.04
N LYS A 8 16.61 38.35 -40.38
CA LYS A 8 15.34 37.79 -39.88
C LYS A 8 14.62 38.77 -38.95
N ARG A 9 15.36 39.43 -38.06
CA ARG A 9 14.78 40.42 -37.15
C ARG A 9 14.30 41.68 -37.87
N LYS A 10 15.03 42.17 -38.88
CA LYS A 10 14.57 43.30 -39.72
C LYS A 10 13.29 42.93 -40.46
N GLU A 11 13.23 41.73 -41.02
CA GLU A 11 12.08 41.22 -41.76
C GLU A 11 10.83 41.08 -40.86
N GLN A 12 11.01 40.54 -39.65
CA GLN A 12 9.99 40.47 -38.61
C GLN A 12 9.45 41.86 -38.21
N ILE A 13 10.34 42.84 -38.03
CA ILE A 13 9.94 44.22 -37.72
C ILE A 13 9.17 44.85 -38.90
N ARG A 14 9.60 44.60 -40.14
CA ARG A 14 8.90 45.07 -41.35
C ARG A 14 7.50 44.48 -41.43
N LEU A 15 7.36 43.16 -41.22
CA LEU A 15 6.08 42.48 -41.23
C LEU A 15 5.15 43.02 -40.14
N ALA A 16 5.65 43.20 -38.90
CA ALA A 16 4.85 43.76 -37.82
C ALA A 16 4.33 45.16 -38.14
N ARG A 17 5.14 46.03 -38.76
CA ARG A 17 4.70 47.36 -39.20
C ARG A 17 3.65 47.29 -40.31
N LEU A 18 3.79 46.36 -41.24
CA LEU A 18 2.80 46.16 -42.31
C LEU A 18 1.44 45.76 -41.71
N VAL A 19 1.46 44.82 -40.76
CA VAL A 19 0.25 44.39 -40.03
C VAL A 19 -0.37 45.53 -39.22
N GLU A 20 0.43 46.42 -38.62
CA GLU A 20 -0.12 47.61 -37.95
C GLU A 20 -0.78 48.61 -38.89
N GLN A 21 -0.26 48.77 -40.11
CA GLN A 21 -0.79 49.72 -41.07
C GLN A 21 -2.08 49.23 -41.74
N LYS A 22 -2.15 47.93 -42.03
CA LYS A 22 -3.26 47.32 -42.79
C LYS A 22 -4.25 46.54 -41.93
N GLY A 23 -3.86 46.20 -40.70
CA GLY A 23 -4.66 45.39 -39.80
C GLY A 23 -5.72 46.20 -39.05
N PHE A 24 -6.57 45.48 -38.33
CA PHE A 24 -7.59 46.05 -37.46
C PHE A 24 -7.43 45.56 -36.02
N GLU A 25 -7.99 46.32 -35.09
CA GLU A 25 -8.01 45.97 -33.67
C GLU A 25 -8.94 44.77 -33.44
N MET A 26 -8.36 43.71 -32.87
CA MET A 26 -9.05 42.50 -32.43
C MET A 26 -9.08 42.47 -30.89
N PRO A 27 -9.94 41.63 -30.28
CA PRO A 27 -9.82 41.28 -28.87
C PRO A 27 -8.39 40.88 -28.51
N SER A 28 -7.96 41.25 -27.30
CA SER A 28 -6.61 40.99 -26.84
C SER A 28 -6.31 39.49 -26.80
N CYS A 29 -5.22 39.08 -27.45
CA CYS A 29 -4.66 37.74 -27.27
C CYS A 29 -3.98 37.62 -25.88
N SER A 30 -3.66 36.41 -25.42
CA SER A 30 -3.13 36.20 -24.06
C SER A 30 -1.85 36.99 -23.76
N LEU A 31 -1.00 37.23 -24.78
CA LEU A 31 0.19 38.07 -24.63
C LEU A 31 -0.18 39.57 -24.54
N CYS A 32 -1.06 40.04 -25.42
CA CYS A 32 -1.48 41.43 -25.46
C CYS A 32 -2.25 41.82 -24.19
N GLU A 33 -3.06 40.92 -23.65
CA GLU A 33 -3.79 41.10 -22.39
C GLU A 33 -2.81 41.28 -21.21
N ARG A 34 -1.80 40.41 -21.09
CA ARG A 34 -0.77 40.50 -20.04
C ARG A 34 0.10 41.75 -20.14
N THR A 35 0.29 42.27 -21.35
CA THR A 35 1.16 43.42 -21.61
C THR A 35 0.39 44.74 -21.72
N GLY A 36 -0.94 44.72 -21.65
CA GLY A 36 -1.80 45.89 -21.79
C GLY A 36 -1.68 46.56 -23.17
N ARG A 37 -1.39 45.79 -24.22
CA ARG A 37 -1.20 46.30 -25.59
C ARG A 37 -2.42 45.99 -26.46
N LYS A 38 -2.65 46.81 -27.47
CA LYS A 38 -3.68 46.56 -28.48
C LYS A 38 -3.27 45.38 -29.37
N CYS A 39 -4.23 44.52 -29.70
CA CYS A 39 -4.01 43.38 -30.58
C CYS A 39 -4.43 43.77 -32.00
N ILE A 40 -3.46 43.99 -32.89
CA ILE A 40 -3.73 44.35 -34.29
C ILE A 40 -3.36 43.18 -35.19
N VAL A 41 -4.30 42.71 -36.00
CA VAL A 41 -4.13 41.54 -36.89
C VAL A 41 -4.53 41.93 -38.32
N SER A 42 -3.81 41.39 -39.31
CA SER A 42 -4.17 41.46 -40.73
C SER A 42 -4.55 40.06 -41.21
N PRO A 43 -5.80 39.79 -41.61
CA PRO A 43 -6.26 38.45 -42.01
C PRO A 43 -5.51 37.86 -43.21
N SER A 44 -5.02 38.72 -44.11
CA SER A 44 -4.32 38.30 -45.32
C SER A 44 -2.84 38.04 -45.09
N ASP A 45 -2.21 38.80 -44.20
CA ASP A 45 -0.75 38.87 -44.13
C ASP A 45 -0.17 38.01 -43.00
N SER A 46 -0.95 37.74 -41.94
CA SER A 46 -0.49 36.91 -40.83
C SER A 46 -1.63 36.37 -39.95
N SER A 47 -1.48 35.14 -39.47
CA SER A 47 -2.30 34.60 -38.38
C SER A 47 -2.00 35.20 -37.00
N ARG A 48 -0.96 36.05 -36.90
CA ARG A 48 -0.45 36.61 -35.63
C ARG A 48 -0.65 38.12 -35.58
N CYS A 49 -0.83 38.65 -34.37
CA CYS A 49 -0.89 40.09 -34.17
C CYS A 49 0.50 40.75 -34.25
N SER A 50 0.55 42.06 -34.49
CA SER A 50 1.78 42.84 -34.64
C SER A 50 2.77 42.68 -33.47
N GLU A 51 2.28 42.68 -32.23
CA GLU A 51 3.11 42.53 -31.02
C GLU A 51 3.63 41.09 -30.83
N CYS A 52 2.80 40.09 -31.13
CA CYS A 52 3.25 38.70 -31.14
C CYS A 52 4.26 38.43 -32.25
N ILE A 53 4.13 39.10 -33.40
CA ILE A 53 5.13 39.07 -34.46
C ILE A 53 6.42 39.68 -33.93
N ARG A 54 6.42 40.87 -33.32
CA ARG A 54 7.64 41.53 -32.77
C ARG A 54 8.37 40.71 -31.71
N SER A 55 7.61 40.06 -30.83
CA SER A 55 8.13 39.27 -29.71
C SER A 55 8.54 37.84 -30.10
N SER A 56 8.33 37.45 -31.36
CA SER A 56 8.49 36.07 -31.88
C SER A 56 7.76 35.01 -31.04
N LYS A 57 6.67 35.37 -30.35
CA LYS A 57 5.84 34.44 -29.57
C LYS A 57 4.59 33.98 -30.31
N LYS A 58 4.10 32.78 -29.97
CA LYS A 58 2.83 32.27 -30.50
C LYS A 58 1.69 33.24 -30.16
N CYS A 59 0.77 33.43 -31.10
CA CYS A 59 -0.40 34.29 -30.95
C CYS A 59 -1.63 33.39 -30.99
N ASP A 60 -2.51 33.55 -30.01
CA ASP A 60 -3.76 32.82 -29.83
C ASP A 60 -5.00 33.67 -30.21
N VAL A 61 -4.80 34.77 -30.94
CA VAL A 61 -5.86 35.70 -31.35
C VAL A 61 -6.95 35.05 -32.22
N GLN A 62 -6.61 34.01 -32.99
CA GLN A 62 -7.56 33.24 -33.81
C GLN A 62 -8.17 32.05 -33.05
N GLY A 63 -7.79 31.85 -31.78
CA GLY A 63 -8.17 30.69 -30.99
C GLY A 63 -7.41 29.41 -31.39
N PRO A 64 -7.71 28.30 -30.70
CA PRO A 64 -7.17 26.98 -31.05
C PRO A 64 -7.68 26.52 -32.42
N SER A 65 -6.83 25.83 -33.17
CA SER A 65 -7.21 25.25 -34.46
C SER A 65 -8.15 24.05 -34.28
N GLU A 66 -8.94 23.71 -35.31
CA GLU A 66 -9.76 22.48 -35.32
C GLU A 66 -8.90 21.23 -35.05
N SER A 67 -7.69 21.17 -35.60
CA SER A 67 -6.75 20.09 -35.33
C SER A 67 -6.31 20.02 -33.86
N ASP A 68 -6.21 21.16 -33.16
CA ASP A 68 -5.90 21.16 -31.73
C ASP A 68 -7.07 20.55 -30.93
N TRP A 69 -8.32 20.88 -31.28
CA TRP A 69 -9.52 20.32 -30.67
C TRP A 69 -9.67 18.81 -30.90
N GLU A 70 -9.40 18.33 -32.12
CA GLU A 70 -9.38 16.91 -32.42
C GLU A 70 -8.29 16.18 -31.64
N SER A 71 -7.10 16.76 -31.53
CA SER A 71 -6.00 16.16 -30.78
C SER A 71 -6.34 16.03 -29.29
N LEU A 72 -6.97 17.06 -28.70
CA LEU A 72 -7.43 17.03 -27.32
C LEU A 72 -8.54 16.00 -27.11
N SER A 73 -9.48 15.90 -28.05
CA SER A 73 -10.57 14.91 -27.99
C SER A 73 -10.03 13.48 -28.01
N ARG A 74 -9.07 13.19 -28.91
CA ARG A 74 -8.39 11.88 -28.96
C ARG A 74 -7.58 11.58 -27.71
N GLN A 75 -6.92 12.59 -27.13
CA GLN A 75 -6.20 12.43 -25.87
C GLN A 75 -7.15 12.13 -24.71
N LYS A 76 -8.28 12.83 -24.64
CA LYS A 76 -9.31 12.59 -23.63
C LYS A 76 -9.89 11.17 -23.76
N GLU A 77 -10.28 10.78 -24.96
CA GLU A 77 -10.82 9.43 -25.21
C GLU A 77 -9.82 8.33 -24.82
N ARG A 78 -8.53 8.53 -25.10
CA ARG A 78 -7.47 7.61 -24.65
C ARG A 78 -7.42 7.51 -23.13
N LEU A 79 -7.46 8.64 -22.43
CA LEU A 79 -7.44 8.65 -20.96
C LEU A 79 -8.68 7.98 -20.37
N ASP A 80 -9.86 8.23 -20.96
CA ASP A 80 -11.11 7.61 -20.53
C ASP A 80 -11.03 6.07 -20.67
N GLN A 81 -10.44 5.56 -21.77
CA GLN A 81 -10.20 4.13 -21.95
C GLN A 81 -9.22 3.56 -20.91
N GLU A 82 -8.10 4.24 -20.68
CA GLU A 82 -7.11 3.83 -19.66
C GLU A 82 -7.73 3.83 -18.25
N GLU A 83 -8.59 4.80 -17.94
CA GLU A 83 -9.33 4.87 -16.69
C GLU A 83 -10.27 3.67 -16.54
N GLU A 84 -11.07 3.35 -17.56
CA GLU A 84 -11.98 2.21 -17.55
C GLU A 84 -11.24 0.87 -17.33
N GLU A 85 -10.12 0.66 -18.02
CA GLU A 85 -9.26 -0.51 -17.85
C GLU A 85 -8.70 -0.61 -16.41
N ALA A 86 -8.22 0.51 -15.87
CA ALA A 86 -7.72 0.58 -14.51
C ALA A 86 -8.83 0.28 -13.49
N MET A 87 -10.04 0.82 -13.68
CA MET A 87 -11.19 0.53 -12.84
C MET A 87 -11.57 -0.95 -12.87
N ALA A 88 -11.60 -1.57 -14.06
CA ALA A 88 -11.86 -3.00 -14.20
C ALA A 88 -10.83 -3.85 -13.43
N LYS A 89 -9.55 -3.47 -13.51
CA LYS A 89 -8.47 -4.12 -12.75
C LYS A 89 -8.66 -3.97 -11.25
N ILE A 90 -9.00 -2.77 -10.77
CA ILE A 90 -9.28 -2.50 -9.35
C ILE A 90 -10.46 -3.35 -8.87
N LEU A 91 -11.53 -3.46 -9.64
CA LEU A 91 -12.70 -4.28 -9.27
C LEU A 91 -12.33 -5.77 -9.17
N ARG A 92 -11.53 -6.28 -10.12
CA ARG A 92 -11.01 -7.66 -10.07
C ARG A 92 -10.18 -7.89 -8.81
N LEU A 93 -9.23 -7.00 -8.52
CA LEU A 93 -8.37 -7.10 -7.33
C LEU A 93 -9.18 -7.05 -6.04
N ARG A 94 -10.18 -6.17 -5.95
CA ARG A 94 -11.10 -6.11 -4.80
C ARG A 94 -11.87 -7.41 -4.61
N LYS A 95 -12.32 -8.05 -5.71
CA LYS A 95 -13.00 -9.36 -5.64
C LYS A 95 -12.05 -10.45 -5.13
N GLN A 96 -10.81 -10.48 -5.62
CA GLN A 96 -9.78 -11.41 -5.14
C GLN A 96 -9.46 -11.21 -3.66
N LYS A 97 -9.28 -9.96 -3.22
CA LYS A 97 -9.05 -9.63 -1.80
C LYS A 97 -10.20 -10.13 -0.91
N ARG A 98 -11.46 -9.89 -1.31
CA ARG A 98 -12.63 -10.39 -0.56
C ARG A 98 -12.67 -11.91 -0.49
N PHE A 99 -12.32 -12.59 -1.58
CA PHE A 99 -12.26 -14.05 -1.61
C PHE A 99 -11.19 -14.59 -0.63
N LEU A 100 -10.00 -13.98 -0.63
CA LEU A 100 -8.93 -14.38 0.29
C LEU A 100 -9.30 -14.16 1.74
N LEU A 101 -9.88 -13.00 2.09
CA LEU A 101 -10.37 -12.73 3.46
C LEU A 101 -11.43 -13.75 3.89
N LYS A 102 -12.35 -14.11 2.99
CA LYS A 102 -13.35 -15.15 3.28
C LYS A 102 -12.71 -16.52 3.53
N ARG A 103 -11.72 -16.89 2.72
CA ARG A 103 -10.99 -18.15 2.90
C ARG A 103 -10.18 -18.15 4.20
N GLU A 104 -9.52 -17.06 4.53
CA GLU A 104 -8.75 -16.87 5.77
C GLU A 104 -9.65 -17.04 7.00
N SER A 105 -10.76 -16.31 7.06
CA SER A 105 -11.74 -16.45 8.15
C SER A 105 -12.32 -17.87 8.27
N GLU A 106 -12.56 -18.55 7.16
CA GLU A 106 -13.02 -19.95 7.19
C GLU A 106 -11.94 -20.89 7.75
N MET A 107 -10.68 -20.71 7.33
CA MET A 107 -9.55 -21.49 7.84
C MET A 107 -9.37 -21.28 9.34
N LEU A 108 -9.40 -20.03 9.82
CA LEU A 108 -9.35 -19.71 11.24
C LEU A 108 -10.51 -20.34 12.00
N ARG A 109 -11.73 -20.24 11.48
CA ARG A 109 -12.92 -20.84 12.13
C ARG A 109 -12.84 -22.36 12.23
N ARG A 110 -12.22 -23.04 11.26
CA ARG A 110 -11.99 -24.49 11.33
C ARG A 110 -10.89 -24.82 12.34
N GLY A 111 -9.77 -24.10 12.29
CA GLY A 111 -8.65 -24.28 13.22
C GLY A 111 -9.05 -24.09 14.68
N LEU A 112 -9.82 -23.04 14.99
CA LEU A 112 -10.31 -22.80 16.36
C LEU A 112 -11.25 -23.91 16.84
N ARG A 113 -12.16 -24.40 15.98
CA ARG A 113 -13.03 -25.53 16.35
C ARG A 113 -12.26 -26.81 16.67
N THR A 114 -11.22 -27.11 15.90
CA THR A 114 -10.35 -28.26 16.18
C THR A 114 -9.61 -28.09 17.51
N LEU A 115 -9.21 -26.88 17.88
CA LEU A 115 -8.61 -26.62 19.19
C LEU A 115 -9.62 -26.78 20.33
N ASP A 116 -10.82 -26.25 20.18
CA ASP A 116 -11.89 -26.41 21.17
C ASP A 116 -12.22 -27.90 21.41
N GLU A 117 -12.33 -28.69 20.35
CA GLU A 117 -12.56 -30.14 20.43
C GLU A 117 -11.44 -30.89 21.17
N LEU A 118 -10.18 -30.49 20.98
CA LEU A 118 -9.03 -31.09 21.65
C LEU A 118 -9.01 -30.76 23.14
N VAL A 119 -9.31 -29.51 23.52
CA VAL A 119 -9.40 -29.09 24.93
C VAL A 119 -10.50 -29.87 25.64
N GLU A 120 -11.67 -30.00 25.02
CA GLU A 120 -12.77 -30.80 25.59
C GLU A 120 -12.40 -32.28 25.77
N ALA A 121 -11.62 -32.85 24.85
CA ALA A 121 -11.17 -34.24 24.94
C ALA A 121 -10.15 -34.44 26.08
N GLU A 122 -9.18 -33.54 26.21
CA GLU A 122 -8.19 -33.55 27.28
C GLU A 122 -8.85 -33.38 28.66
N GLU A 123 -9.83 -32.48 28.79
CA GLU A 123 -10.59 -32.31 30.02
C GLU A 123 -11.37 -33.59 30.40
N LYS A 124 -11.99 -34.26 29.42
CA LYS A 124 -12.68 -35.54 29.65
C LYS A 124 -11.70 -36.62 30.11
N GLU A 125 -10.54 -36.75 29.47
CA GLU A 125 -9.51 -37.70 29.86
C GLU A 125 -9.01 -37.45 31.28
N ARG A 126 -8.79 -36.18 31.66
CA ARG A 126 -8.40 -35.82 33.03
C ARG A 126 -9.47 -36.22 34.05
N LEU A 127 -10.74 -35.96 33.75
CA LEU A 127 -11.86 -36.33 34.64
C LEU A 127 -12.01 -37.85 34.76
N GLU A 128 -11.78 -38.60 33.68
CA GLU A 128 -11.80 -40.07 33.71
C GLU A 128 -10.66 -40.63 34.55
N LYS A 129 -9.43 -40.11 34.38
CA LYS A 129 -8.28 -40.50 35.21
C LYS A 129 -8.53 -40.24 36.69
N GLU A 130 -9.06 -39.07 37.03
CA GLU A 130 -9.39 -38.71 38.41
C GLU A 130 -10.45 -39.65 39.01
N LYS A 131 -11.46 -40.05 38.21
CA LYS A 131 -12.46 -41.04 38.65
C LYS A 131 -11.85 -42.41 38.92
N ILE A 132 -11.01 -42.89 38.00
CA ILE A 132 -10.32 -44.19 38.15
C ILE A 132 -9.39 -44.19 39.37
N GLU A 133 -8.69 -43.08 39.61
CA GLU A 133 -7.81 -42.94 40.78
C GLU A 133 -8.62 -42.92 42.09
N LYS A 134 -9.74 -42.20 42.13
CA LYS A 134 -10.66 -42.20 43.28
C LYS A 134 -11.23 -43.59 43.55
N GLU A 135 -11.70 -44.28 42.52
CA GLU A 135 -12.19 -45.66 42.64
C GLU A 135 -11.10 -46.61 43.15
N ARG A 136 -9.85 -46.48 42.67
CA ARG A 136 -8.71 -47.26 43.18
C ARG A 136 -8.40 -46.98 44.65
N VAL A 137 -8.41 -45.71 45.07
CA VAL A 137 -8.19 -45.33 46.48
C VAL A 137 -9.34 -45.81 47.36
N GLU A 138 -10.58 -45.77 46.88
CA GLU A 138 -11.76 -46.33 47.57
C GLU A 138 -11.71 -47.86 47.68
N GLU A 139 -11.28 -48.57 46.64
CA GLU A 139 -11.07 -50.02 46.67
C GLU A 139 -9.89 -50.41 47.60
N GLU A 140 -8.79 -49.65 47.58
CA GLU A 140 -7.64 -49.86 48.47
C GLU A 140 -8.00 -49.56 49.93
N THR A 141 -8.82 -48.54 50.22
CA THR A 141 -9.29 -48.24 51.58
C THR A 141 -10.36 -49.21 52.08
N ALA A 142 -11.20 -49.77 51.20
CA ALA A 142 -12.16 -50.83 51.55
C ALA A 142 -11.49 -52.19 51.85
N ASN A 143 -10.27 -52.42 51.36
CA ASN A 143 -9.51 -53.66 51.58
C ASN A 143 -8.59 -53.61 52.83
N VAL A 144 -8.58 -52.51 53.59
CA VAL A 144 -7.70 -52.31 54.77
C VAL A 144 -8.41 -52.55 56.12
N ASP A 145 -9.70 -52.91 56.14
CA ASP A 145 -10.37 -53.40 57.36
C ASP A 145 -10.08 -54.88 57.66
N ALA A 146 -8.80 -55.19 57.93
CA ALA A 146 -8.37 -56.38 58.67
C ALA A 146 -7.04 -56.15 59.42
N ALA A 147 -7.19 -55.68 60.67
CA ALA A 147 -6.25 -55.69 61.81
C ALA A 147 -5.14 -54.61 61.91
N PRO A 148 -4.90 -54.06 63.13
CA PRO A 148 -3.90 -53.03 63.37
C PRO A 148 -2.52 -53.63 63.69
N THR A 149 -1.46 -53.05 63.13
CA THR A 149 -0.09 -53.19 63.67
C THR A 149 0.55 -51.81 63.80
N PRO A 150 1.22 -51.50 64.92
CA PRO A 150 1.90 -50.23 65.10
C PRO A 150 3.35 -50.38 64.63
N ILE A 151 3.68 -49.91 63.43
CA ILE A 151 5.08 -49.75 63.03
C ILE A 151 5.24 -48.44 62.22
N ASP A 152 5.71 -47.45 62.96
CA ASP A 152 6.70 -46.43 62.63
C ASP A 152 6.43 -45.42 61.50
N SER A 153 6.23 -44.18 61.94
CA SER A 153 6.21 -42.99 61.10
C SER A 153 7.64 -42.54 60.77
N SER A 154 8.14 -42.88 59.59
CA SER A 154 9.15 -42.15 58.80
C SER A 154 9.26 -42.87 57.45
N SER A 155 9.22 -42.27 56.27
CA SER A 155 9.95 -41.09 55.79
C SER A 155 9.36 -40.73 54.42
N PHE A 156 8.54 -39.68 54.34
CA PHE A 156 8.21 -39.02 53.09
C PHE A 156 8.99 -37.70 53.05
N ASP A 157 10.29 -37.81 52.80
CA ASP A 157 11.13 -36.68 52.42
C ASP A 157 11.88 -37.09 51.15
N PHE A 158 11.18 -37.01 50.02
CA PHE A 158 11.81 -36.94 48.69
C PHE A 158 11.95 -35.47 48.26
N PHE A 159 12.25 -34.60 49.24
CA PHE A 159 12.71 -33.25 49.02
C PHE A 159 14.17 -33.22 49.50
N ASP A 160 15.11 -33.25 48.55
CA ASP A 160 16.54 -33.10 48.83
C ASP A 160 16.82 -31.61 49.11
N PRO A 161 17.14 -31.22 50.36
CA PRO A 161 17.36 -29.82 50.72
C PRO A 161 18.72 -29.28 50.27
N SER A 162 19.47 -30.05 49.46
CA SER A 162 20.77 -29.65 48.92
C SER A 162 20.71 -29.15 47.47
N LEU A 163 19.52 -29.03 46.86
CA LEU A 163 19.37 -28.27 45.63
C LEU A 163 19.37 -26.75 45.96
N PRO A 164 20.29 -25.95 45.40
CA PRO A 164 20.29 -24.51 45.63
C PRO A 164 18.97 -23.91 45.14
N GLU A 165 18.32 -23.11 45.99
CA GLU A 165 17.20 -22.25 45.59
C GLU A 165 17.68 -21.36 44.44
N LEU A 166 17.26 -21.69 43.21
CA LEU A 166 17.49 -20.79 42.08
C LEU A 166 16.64 -19.55 42.32
N SER A 167 17.32 -18.41 42.42
CA SER A 167 16.67 -17.12 42.59
C SER A 167 15.94 -16.74 41.29
N GLU A 168 14.89 -15.92 41.37
CA GLU A 168 14.12 -15.47 40.20
C GLU A 168 15.01 -14.86 39.09
N ALA A 169 16.19 -14.35 39.44
CA ALA A 169 17.19 -13.83 38.50
C ALA A 169 17.82 -14.90 37.58
N ASP A 170 17.94 -16.14 38.04
CA ASP A 170 18.52 -17.25 37.24
C ASP A 170 17.52 -17.76 36.19
N LEU A 171 16.22 -17.62 36.46
CA LEU A 171 15.13 -18.02 35.57
C LEU A 171 14.91 -16.99 34.44
N GLU A 172 15.11 -15.70 34.73
CA GLU A 172 15.13 -14.65 33.70
C GLU A 172 16.35 -14.76 32.76
N ALA A 173 17.51 -15.20 33.26
CA ALA A 173 18.71 -15.36 32.44
C ALA A 173 18.56 -16.47 31.38
N LEU A 174 17.84 -17.56 31.69
CA LEU A 174 17.57 -18.64 30.73
C LEU A 174 16.52 -18.28 29.67
N LEU A 175 15.56 -17.40 30.01
CA LEU A 175 14.55 -16.91 29.08
C LEU A 175 15.09 -15.81 28.15
N ALA A 176 16.16 -15.12 28.55
CA ALA A 176 16.82 -14.10 27.73
C ALA A 176 17.66 -14.68 26.57
N ASP A 177 18.00 -15.97 26.60
CA ASP A 177 18.86 -16.63 25.60
C ASP A 177 18.09 -17.28 24.43
N VAL A 178 16.75 -17.19 24.41
CA VAL A 178 15.95 -17.41 23.19
C VAL A 178 15.91 -16.10 22.37
N GLY A 179 17.12 -15.63 22.06
CA GLY A 179 17.36 -14.54 21.14
C GLY A 179 17.19 -15.00 19.70
N THR A 180 16.13 -14.50 19.06
CA THR A 180 16.16 -13.93 17.70
C THR A 180 17.25 -14.43 16.74
N SER A 181 16.99 -15.53 16.03
CA SER A 181 17.73 -15.81 14.78
C SER A 181 16.86 -16.52 13.76
N GLY A 182 16.16 -15.74 12.94
CA GLY A 182 15.37 -16.24 11.82
C GLY A 182 15.13 -15.20 10.72
N GLY A 183 16.02 -14.22 10.58
CA GLY A 183 16.02 -13.33 9.42
C GLY A 183 16.75 -14.00 8.25
N MET A 184 16.01 -14.53 7.27
CA MET A 184 16.59 -14.97 6.00
C MET A 184 16.80 -13.75 5.08
N PRO A 185 18.04 -13.45 4.65
CA PRO A 185 18.28 -12.46 3.61
C PRO A 185 17.92 -13.02 2.23
N VAL A 186 17.33 -12.13 1.43
CA VAL A 186 16.94 -12.32 0.03
C VAL A 186 18.18 -12.42 -0.85
N ALA A 187 18.36 -13.52 -1.59
CA ALA A 187 19.39 -13.63 -2.62
C ALA A 187 18.76 -13.67 -4.02
N SER A 188 18.82 -12.50 -4.66
CA SER A 188 18.77 -12.29 -6.10
C SER A 188 19.78 -13.19 -6.81
N GLN A 189 19.38 -13.90 -7.87
CA GLN A 189 20.24 -14.10 -9.04
C GLN A 189 19.38 -14.12 -10.31
N GLY A 190 19.63 -13.14 -11.17
CA GLY A 190 19.31 -13.21 -12.58
C GLY A 190 20.43 -13.90 -13.34
N SER A 191 20.05 -14.59 -14.41
CA SER A 191 20.81 -14.80 -15.64
C SER A 191 19.82 -15.21 -16.72
#